data_AF-A0A4P8L1I0-F1
#
_entry.id   AF-A0A4P8L1I0-F1
#
_cell.length_a   1.000
_cell.length_b   1.000
_cell.length_c   1.000
_cell.angle_alpha   90.00
_cell.angle_beta   90.00
_cell.angle_gamma   90.00
#
_symmetry.space_group_name_H-M   'P 1'
#
loop_
_entity.id
_entity.type
_entity.pdbx_description
1 polymer ?
#
loop_
_entity_poly.entity_id
_entity_poly.type
_entity_poly.pdbx_seq_one_letter_code
_entity_poly.pdbx_strand_id
1 'polypeptide(L)'
;MLERLRDLTREIKGKGLTPFGRKDESGPVGAAPQETKKRKAGPFCDPDAKRPCLTVCRPTEGCTCDAGALREALVESIDRAGLPVEVGYAKTGCGGRCLSGPFIGFPQKGFFYLRVPPEAADEVVRETLVRGRLLFPFLSISPNRSYRSDILFERETGLLAGIDDHVCMVDVARYFLDFEEGLSCGKCVPCRLGMKRMWESVHRIVVGNGTLEDLNQIRVLGEAMIQAAYCEFAMASTRPVMSAVTYFEDEFLAHIEDQRCPAGVCEELVAIQRKKAFRERMAPKAKKKRK
;
A
#
# COMPACT_ATOMS: atom_id res chain seq x y z
N MET A 1 16.07 3.86 -3.16
CA MET A 1 15.24 3.41 -4.31
C MET A 1 16.07 3.23 -5.60
N LEU A 2 16.69 4.29 -6.15
CA LEU A 2 17.36 4.25 -7.47
C LEU A 2 18.55 3.27 -7.59
N GLU A 3 19.31 3.01 -6.52
CA GLU A 3 20.42 2.05 -6.56
C GLU A 3 19.91 0.61 -6.70
N ARG A 4 18.84 0.23 -6.00
CA ARG A 4 18.17 -1.07 -6.15
C ARG A 4 17.74 -1.35 -7.61
N LEU A 5 17.47 -0.31 -8.42
CA LEU A 5 17.17 -0.45 -9.86
C LEU A 5 18.43 -0.68 -10.73
N ARG A 6 19.59 -0.14 -10.34
CA ARG A 6 20.86 -0.35 -11.05
C ARG A 6 21.42 -1.76 -10.84
N ASP A 7 21.34 -2.29 -9.62
CA ASP A 7 21.80 -3.64 -9.33
C ASP A 7 20.88 -4.71 -9.95
N LEU A 8 19.56 -4.51 -9.94
CA LEU A 8 18.61 -5.37 -10.66
C LEU A 8 18.98 -5.52 -12.15
N THR A 9 19.46 -4.44 -12.77
CA THR A 9 19.89 -4.40 -14.18
C THR A 9 21.18 -5.20 -14.42
N ARG A 10 22.03 -5.37 -13.40
CA ARG A 10 23.22 -6.24 -13.46
C ARG A 10 22.87 -7.71 -13.22
N GLU A 11 22.02 -8.00 -12.24
CA GLU A 11 21.62 -9.38 -11.91
C GLU A 11 20.89 -10.05 -13.08
N ILE A 12 19.94 -9.35 -13.72
CA ILE A 12 19.19 -9.84 -14.89
C ILE A 12 20.11 -10.26 -16.06
N LYS A 13 21.28 -9.60 -16.22
CA LYS A 13 22.26 -9.92 -17.27
C LYS A 13 23.32 -10.94 -16.85
N GLY A 14 23.43 -11.24 -15.56
CA GLY A 14 24.57 -11.95 -14.99
C GLY A 14 24.50 -13.47 -15.10
N LYS A 15 23.51 -14.09 -14.46
CA LYS A 15 23.38 -15.55 -14.34
C LYS A 15 21.93 -15.98 -14.22
N GLY A 16 21.47 -16.86 -15.11
CA GLY A 16 20.30 -17.68 -14.84
C GLY A 16 20.69 -18.88 -13.96
N LEU A 17 19.92 -19.15 -12.90
CA LEU A 17 19.98 -20.41 -12.14
C LEU A 17 18.75 -20.53 -11.23
N THR A 18 18.08 -21.68 -11.28
CA THR A 18 17.11 -22.10 -10.25
C THR A 18 17.87 -22.81 -9.11
N PRO A 19 17.58 -22.51 -7.83
CA PRO A 19 18.15 -23.25 -6.71
C PRO A 19 17.27 -24.47 -6.36
N PHE A 20 17.81 -25.67 -6.58
CA PHE A 20 17.25 -27.00 -6.24
C PHE A 20 15.96 -27.40 -7.03
N GLY A 21 15.88 -28.56 -7.71
CA GLY A 21 16.86 -29.65 -7.87
C GLY A 21 16.59 -30.58 -9.08
N ARG A 22 17.34 -31.69 -9.15
CA ARG A 22 17.49 -32.72 -10.21
C ARG A 22 16.17 -33.19 -10.91
N LYS A 23 16.11 -33.51 -12.21
CA LYS A 23 16.88 -34.50 -13.05
C LYS A 23 16.61 -35.96 -12.62
N ASP A 24 16.42 -36.98 -13.49
CA ASP A 24 16.39 -37.16 -14.97
C ASP A 24 15.43 -38.36 -15.26
N GLU A 25 15.03 -38.77 -16.48
CA GLU A 25 15.27 -38.30 -17.87
C GLU A 25 13.96 -37.70 -18.48
N SER A 26 13.36 -38.00 -19.66
CA SER A 26 13.61 -38.90 -20.84
C SER A 26 12.91 -38.36 -22.11
N GLY A 27 13.01 -39.07 -23.26
CA GLY A 27 12.25 -38.76 -24.50
C GLY A 27 11.82 -40.02 -25.28
N PRO A 28 11.41 -39.93 -26.57
CA PRO A 28 11.26 -38.71 -27.39
C PRO A 28 10.01 -38.69 -28.34
N VAL A 29 9.90 -37.64 -29.18
CA VAL A 29 9.05 -37.52 -30.42
C VAL A 29 7.51 -37.51 -30.26
N GLY A 30 6.83 -36.67 -31.06
CA GLY A 30 5.53 -37.07 -31.65
C GLY A 30 4.41 -36.03 -31.69
N ALA A 31 4.14 -35.49 -32.86
CA ALA A 31 3.10 -34.51 -33.17
C ALA A 31 1.64 -34.91 -32.82
N ALA A 32 0.87 -33.94 -32.30
CA ALA A 32 -0.43 -33.51 -32.86
C ALA A 32 -0.96 -32.25 -32.13
N PRO A 33 -1.65 -31.32 -32.80
CA PRO A 33 -2.25 -30.14 -32.15
C PRO A 33 -3.52 -30.51 -31.39
N GLN A 34 -3.38 -31.04 -30.17
CA GLN A 34 -4.51 -31.35 -29.30
C GLN A 34 -5.07 -30.08 -28.64
N GLU A 35 -6.40 -29.99 -28.69
CA GLU A 35 -7.30 -28.95 -28.20
C GLU A 35 -6.77 -28.09 -27.04
N THR A 36 -7.00 -26.77 -27.11
CA THR A 36 -6.67 -25.82 -26.05
C THR A 36 -7.42 -26.18 -24.76
N LYS A 37 -6.74 -26.94 -23.89
CA LYS A 37 -7.25 -27.45 -22.62
C LYS A 37 -7.96 -26.35 -21.84
N LYS A 38 -9.27 -26.55 -21.58
CA LYS A 38 -10.11 -25.63 -20.81
C LYS A 38 -9.36 -25.19 -19.55
N ARG A 39 -9.01 -23.89 -19.45
CA ARG A 39 -8.28 -23.34 -18.30
C ARG A 39 -9.05 -23.72 -17.02
N LYS A 40 -8.37 -24.28 -16.02
CA LYS A 40 -8.95 -24.51 -14.68
C LYS A 40 -9.45 -23.17 -14.12
N ALA A 41 -10.49 -23.21 -13.29
CA ALA A 41 -11.27 -22.03 -12.87
C ALA A 41 -10.55 -21.13 -11.84
N GLY A 42 -9.43 -20.53 -12.22
CA GLY A 42 -8.80 -19.40 -11.52
C GLY A 42 -9.43 -18.05 -11.89
N PRO A 43 -8.99 -16.94 -11.25
CA PRO A 43 -9.35 -15.59 -11.69
C PRO A 43 -8.79 -15.31 -13.10
N PHE A 44 -9.42 -14.38 -13.84
CA PHE A 44 -8.97 -14.00 -15.19
C PHE A 44 -7.58 -13.36 -15.17
N CYS A 45 -7.34 -12.47 -14.21
CA CYS A 45 -6.07 -11.79 -13.98
C CYS A 45 -5.56 -12.21 -12.60
N ASP A 46 -4.32 -12.68 -12.56
CA ASP A 46 -3.61 -13.15 -11.38
C ASP A 46 -2.63 -12.04 -10.94
N PRO A 47 -2.74 -11.51 -9.70
CA PRO A 47 -1.86 -10.44 -9.21
C PRO A 47 -0.36 -10.75 -9.29
N ASP A 48 0.03 -12.03 -9.19
CA ASP A 48 1.43 -12.47 -9.19
C ASP A 48 1.94 -12.85 -10.61
N ALA A 49 1.07 -12.85 -11.62
CA ALA A 49 1.43 -13.21 -12.98
C ALA A 49 2.25 -12.13 -13.70
N LYS A 50 3.23 -12.56 -14.51
CA LYS A 50 4.14 -11.67 -15.26
C LYS A 50 3.55 -10.99 -16.50
N ARG A 51 2.29 -11.27 -16.85
CA ARG A 51 1.60 -10.66 -18.00
C ARG A 51 0.68 -9.54 -17.49
N PRO A 52 0.81 -8.29 -17.95
CA PRO A 52 -0.05 -7.22 -17.45
C PRO A 52 -1.51 -7.49 -17.86
N CYS A 53 -2.45 -7.38 -16.92
CA CYS A 53 -3.85 -7.66 -17.18
C CYS A 53 -4.79 -6.68 -16.49
N LEU A 54 -5.89 -6.38 -17.18
CA LEU A 54 -6.91 -5.42 -16.80
C LEU A 54 -8.24 -6.15 -16.62
N THR A 55 -9.06 -5.71 -15.68
CA THR A 55 -10.40 -6.30 -15.47
C THR A 55 -11.49 -5.25 -15.50
N VAL A 56 -12.59 -5.57 -16.17
CA VAL A 56 -13.82 -4.74 -16.20
C VAL A 56 -14.94 -5.50 -15.50
N CYS A 57 -15.91 -4.81 -14.89
CA CYS A 57 -17.11 -5.47 -14.35
C CYS A 57 -17.83 -6.31 -15.41
N ARG A 58 -18.33 -7.50 -15.04
CA ARG A 58 -19.11 -8.32 -15.98
C ARG A 58 -20.54 -7.78 -16.09
N PRO A 59 -21.05 -7.44 -17.28
CA PRO A 59 -22.47 -7.10 -17.44
C PRO A 59 -23.34 -8.32 -17.10
N THR A 60 -24.47 -8.05 -16.46
CA THR A 60 -25.54 -9.01 -16.15
C THR A 60 -26.85 -8.55 -16.77
N GLU A 61 -27.81 -9.46 -16.91
CA GLU A 61 -29.16 -9.12 -17.37
C GLU A 61 -29.77 -8.04 -16.45
N GLY A 62 -30.14 -6.90 -17.04
CA GLY A 62 -30.61 -5.73 -16.28
C GLY A 62 -29.52 -4.88 -15.62
N CYS A 63 -28.26 -4.90 -16.08
CA CYS A 63 -27.32 -3.85 -15.66
C CYS A 63 -27.73 -2.49 -16.22
N THR A 64 -27.70 -1.46 -15.37
CA THR A 64 -27.85 -0.06 -15.77
C THR A 64 -26.49 0.56 -16.09
N CYS A 65 -25.61 -0.20 -16.76
CA CYS A 65 -24.17 0.09 -16.84
C CYS A 65 -23.53 -0.34 -18.18
N ASP A 66 -22.75 0.57 -18.79
CA ASP A 66 -22.11 0.36 -20.09
C ASP A 66 -20.80 -0.44 -20.02
N ALA A 67 -20.80 -1.48 -19.19
CA ALA A 67 -19.64 -2.34 -18.92
C ALA A 67 -19.11 -3.10 -20.15
N GLY A 68 -19.98 -3.39 -21.12
CA GLY A 68 -19.59 -3.97 -22.41
C GLY A 68 -18.82 -2.97 -23.28
N ALA A 69 -19.44 -1.81 -23.55
CA ALA A 69 -18.85 -0.74 -24.37
C ALA A 69 -17.52 -0.24 -23.80
N LEU A 70 -17.41 -0.06 -22.46
CA LEU A 70 -16.13 0.30 -21.84
C LEU A 70 -15.05 -0.76 -22.09
N ARG A 71 -15.39 -2.07 -22.00
CA ARG A 71 -14.41 -3.12 -22.30
C ARG A 71 -13.95 -3.07 -23.75
N GLU A 72 -14.87 -2.87 -24.69
CA GLU A 72 -14.58 -2.83 -26.13
C GLU A 72 -13.69 -1.62 -26.47
N ALA A 73 -14.02 -0.43 -25.97
CA ALA A 73 -13.19 0.78 -26.12
C ALA A 73 -11.79 0.63 -25.50
N LEU A 74 -11.67 -0.03 -24.34
CA LEU A 74 -10.38 -0.33 -23.72
C LEU A 74 -9.53 -1.31 -24.53
N VAL A 75 -10.13 -2.33 -25.14
CA VAL A 75 -9.42 -3.27 -26.02
C VAL A 75 -8.91 -2.54 -27.26
N GLU A 76 -9.78 -1.81 -27.96
CA GLU A 76 -9.38 -1.09 -29.18
C GLU A 76 -8.26 -0.07 -28.90
N SER A 77 -8.34 0.66 -27.78
CA SER A 77 -7.33 1.62 -27.37
C SER A 77 -5.99 0.97 -26.99
N ILE A 78 -6.02 -0.19 -26.32
CA ILE A 78 -4.82 -0.97 -25.97
C ILE A 78 -4.13 -1.53 -27.23
N ASP A 79 -4.90 -2.08 -28.16
CA ASP A 79 -4.40 -2.58 -29.44
C ASP A 79 -3.82 -1.44 -30.29
N ARG A 80 -4.51 -0.30 -30.36
CA ARG A 80 -4.04 0.94 -31.03
C ARG A 80 -2.76 1.51 -30.40
N ALA A 81 -2.56 1.30 -29.10
CA ALA A 81 -1.34 1.66 -28.37
C ALA A 81 -0.22 0.58 -28.45
N GLY A 82 -0.49 -0.59 -29.03
CA GLY A 82 0.48 -1.69 -29.14
C GLY A 82 0.89 -2.31 -27.80
N LEU A 83 0.04 -2.21 -26.76
CA LEU A 83 0.38 -2.62 -25.40
C LEU A 83 0.04 -4.11 -25.16
N PRO A 84 0.93 -4.92 -24.55
CA PRO A 84 0.71 -6.36 -24.36
C PRO A 84 -0.18 -6.67 -23.14
N VAL A 85 -1.34 -6.01 -23.03
CA VAL A 85 -2.23 -6.04 -21.85
C VAL A 85 -3.53 -6.79 -22.15
N GLU A 86 -3.80 -7.91 -21.44
CA GLU A 86 -5.03 -8.69 -21.65
C GLU A 86 -6.22 -8.07 -20.86
N VAL A 87 -7.31 -7.69 -21.53
CA VAL A 87 -8.55 -7.15 -20.90
C VAL A 87 -9.66 -8.19 -20.80
N GLY A 88 -10.08 -8.51 -19.58
CA GLY A 88 -11.15 -9.47 -19.29
C GLY A 88 -12.15 -9.01 -18.25
N TYR A 89 -12.99 -9.94 -17.80
CA TYR A 89 -14.04 -9.65 -16.83
C TYR A 89 -13.64 -10.05 -15.40
N ALA A 90 -13.87 -9.15 -14.46
CA ALA A 90 -13.81 -9.44 -13.03
C ALA A 90 -14.94 -10.41 -12.62
N LYS A 91 -14.70 -11.25 -11.60
CA LYS A 91 -15.71 -12.17 -11.04
C LYS A 91 -16.63 -11.41 -10.07
N THR A 92 -17.55 -10.63 -10.62
CA THR A 92 -18.47 -9.75 -9.87
C THR A 92 -19.79 -10.43 -9.55
N GLY A 93 -20.17 -10.49 -8.27
CA GLY A 93 -21.56 -10.78 -7.86
C GLY A 93 -22.37 -9.49 -7.81
N CYS A 94 -23.23 -9.24 -8.79
CA CYS A 94 -23.99 -7.98 -8.88
C CYS A 94 -25.39 -8.20 -9.48
N GLY A 95 -26.40 -7.59 -8.85
CA GLY A 95 -27.80 -7.57 -9.31
C GLY A 95 -28.15 -6.44 -10.30
N GLY A 96 -27.20 -6.05 -11.15
CA GLY A 96 -27.36 -5.05 -12.23
C GLY A 96 -27.44 -3.58 -11.80
N ARG A 97 -28.06 -3.27 -10.66
CA ARG A 97 -28.37 -1.90 -10.20
C ARG A 97 -27.24 -1.26 -9.38
N CYS A 98 -25.99 -1.29 -9.86
CA CYS A 98 -24.84 -0.75 -9.14
C CYS A 98 -24.56 0.71 -9.50
N LEU A 99 -24.63 1.61 -8.50
CA LEU A 99 -24.36 3.06 -8.64
C LEU A 99 -22.87 3.42 -8.85
N SER A 100 -21.97 2.42 -8.85
CA SER A 100 -20.52 2.61 -8.94
C SER A 100 -19.91 2.06 -10.23
N GLY A 101 -20.70 1.39 -11.08
CA GLY A 101 -20.26 0.89 -12.38
C GLY A 101 -20.33 1.95 -13.49
N PRO A 102 -19.68 1.72 -14.65
CA PRO A 102 -18.71 0.65 -14.91
C PRO A 102 -17.41 0.83 -14.11
N PHE A 103 -16.66 -0.25 -13.87
CA PHE A 103 -15.37 -0.19 -13.17
C PHE A 103 -14.23 -0.82 -13.97
N ILE A 104 -13.01 -0.35 -13.71
CA ILE A 104 -11.74 -0.94 -14.19
C ILE A 104 -10.88 -1.33 -12.98
N GLY A 105 -10.58 -2.61 -12.80
CA GLY A 105 -9.62 -3.10 -11.82
C GLY A 105 -8.23 -3.31 -12.42
N PHE A 106 -7.19 -2.93 -11.67
CA PHE A 106 -5.78 -3.12 -11.99
C PHE A 106 -5.13 -4.07 -10.95
N PRO A 107 -5.35 -5.40 -11.02
CA PRO A 107 -5.08 -6.29 -9.88
C PRO A 107 -3.61 -6.31 -9.43
N GLN A 108 -2.67 -6.28 -10.39
CA GLN A 108 -1.22 -6.20 -10.15
C GLN A 108 -0.73 -4.86 -9.57
N LYS A 109 -1.64 -3.90 -9.36
CA LYS A 109 -1.38 -2.58 -8.77
C LYS A 109 -2.28 -2.26 -7.57
N GLY A 110 -3.19 -3.16 -7.18
CA GLY A 110 -4.02 -3.03 -5.99
C GLY A 110 -5.10 -1.93 -6.03
N PHE A 111 -5.33 -1.26 -7.17
CA PHE A 111 -6.31 -0.17 -7.29
C PHE A 111 -7.37 -0.44 -8.38
N PHE A 112 -8.42 0.37 -8.34
CA PHE A 112 -9.54 0.31 -9.28
C PHE A 112 -10.11 1.70 -9.57
N TYR A 113 -10.67 1.88 -10.76
CA TYR A 113 -11.41 3.06 -11.20
C TYR A 113 -12.91 2.73 -11.18
N LEU A 114 -13.76 3.65 -10.71
CA LEU A 114 -15.22 3.51 -10.67
C LEU A 114 -15.91 4.54 -11.56
N ARG A 115 -17.15 4.25 -11.98
CA ARG A 115 -17.99 5.09 -12.85
C ARG A 115 -17.24 5.59 -14.10
N VAL A 116 -16.44 4.72 -14.71
CA VAL A 116 -15.66 5.07 -15.90
C VAL A 116 -16.59 5.01 -17.13
N PRO A 117 -16.79 6.13 -17.85
CA PRO A 117 -17.59 6.14 -19.06
C PRO A 117 -16.75 5.58 -20.23
N PRO A 118 -17.35 4.92 -21.26
CA PRO A 118 -16.61 4.30 -22.36
C PRO A 118 -15.64 5.25 -23.09
N GLU A 119 -16.00 6.52 -23.21
CA GLU A 119 -15.24 7.59 -23.88
C GLU A 119 -13.90 7.89 -23.17
N ALA A 120 -13.80 7.58 -21.88
CA ALA A 120 -12.56 7.77 -21.11
C ALA A 120 -11.50 6.69 -21.36
N ALA A 121 -11.82 5.63 -22.13
CA ALA A 121 -10.89 4.52 -22.38
C ALA A 121 -9.54 4.98 -22.96
N ASP A 122 -9.55 5.86 -23.97
CA ASP A 122 -8.33 6.41 -24.58
C ASP A 122 -7.49 7.24 -23.59
N GLU A 123 -8.12 7.89 -22.61
CA GLU A 123 -7.40 8.60 -21.56
C GLU A 123 -6.82 7.64 -20.50
N VAL A 124 -7.56 6.60 -20.11
CA VAL A 124 -7.09 5.54 -19.20
C VAL A 124 -5.85 4.85 -19.78
N VAL A 125 -5.86 4.51 -21.07
CA VAL A 125 -4.71 3.89 -21.72
C VAL A 125 -3.54 4.87 -21.79
N ARG A 126 -3.76 6.10 -22.28
CA ARG A 126 -2.70 7.11 -22.46
C ARG A 126 -2.06 7.57 -21.16
N GLU A 127 -2.83 7.92 -20.14
CA GLU A 127 -2.27 8.41 -18.87
C GLU A 127 -1.86 7.25 -17.96
N THR A 128 -2.68 6.21 -17.79
CA THR A 128 -2.41 5.16 -16.78
C THR A 128 -1.55 4.02 -17.29
N LEU A 129 -1.79 3.50 -18.50
CA LEU A 129 -0.98 2.38 -19.02
C LEU A 129 0.33 2.83 -19.67
N VAL A 130 0.32 3.91 -20.47
CA VAL A 130 1.53 4.42 -21.15
C VAL A 130 2.36 5.33 -20.25
N ARG A 131 1.74 6.29 -19.54
CA ARG A 131 2.46 7.31 -18.73
C ARG A 131 2.57 6.97 -17.23
N GLY A 132 1.91 5.91 -16.75
CA GLY A 132 1.94 5.51 -15.34
C GLY A 132 1.26 6.48 -14.36
N ARG A 133 0.36 7.36 -14.86
CA ARG A 133 -0.35 8.39 -14.07
C ARG A 133 -1.74 7.93 -13.67
N LEU A 134 -2.16 8.32 -12.47
CA LEU A 134 -3.49 8.03 -11.96
C LEU A 134 -4.50 9.12 -12.38
N LEU A 135 -5.67 8.69 -12.84
CA LEU A 135 -6.79 9.58 -13.19
C LEU A 135 -7.69 9.76 -11.96
N PHE A 136 -7.34 10.74 -11.11
CA PHE A 136 -8.05 11.04 -9.86
C PHE A 136 -9.59 11.15 -9.96
N PRO A 137 -10.22 11.65 -11.04
CA PRO A 137 -11.68 11.68 -11.16
C PRO A 137 -12.34 10.29 -11.20
N PHE A 138 -11.63 9.29 -11.73
CA PHE A 138 -12.11 7.91 -11.85
C PHE A 138 -11.55 7.00 -10.76
N LEU A 139 -10.36 7.30 -10.24
CA LEU A 139 -9.68 6.51 -9.22
C LEU A 139 -10.54 6.39 -7.96
N SER A 140 -10.88 5.16 -7.62
CA SER A 140 -11.51 4.84 -6.34
C SER A 140 -10.48 4.82 -5.22
N ILE A 141 -9.93 6.00 -4.95
CA ILE A 141 -9.51 6.31 -3.59
C ILE A 141 -10.78 6.22 -2.75
N SER A 142 -10.91 5.16 -1.94
CA SER A 142 -11.69 5.31 -0.71
C SER A 142 -10.85 6.20 0.20
N PRO A 143 -11.23 7.46 0.50
CA PRO A 143 -10.48 8.33 1.40
C PRO A 143 -10.55 7.87 2.87
N ASN A 144 -11.08 6.67 3.11
CA ASN A 144 -11.19 5.99 4.39
C ASN A 144 -10.23 4.79 4.50
N ARG A 145 -9.56 4.37 3.41
CA ARG A 145 -8.88 3.07 3.32
C ARG A 145 -7.36 3.23 3.26
N SER A 146 -6.69 2.54 4.18
CA SER A 146 -5.23 2.38 4.18
C SER A 146 -4.74 1.63 2.93
N TYR A 147 -3.57 2.03 2.42
CA TYR A 147 -2.85 1.40 1.31
C TYR A 147 -1.73 0.45 1.77
N ARG A 148 -1.52 0.33 3.09
CA ARG A 148 -0.65 -0.68 3.68
C ARG A 148 -1.36 -2.03 3.68
N SER A 149 -0.76 -3.03 3.03
CA SER A 149 -1.30 -4.40 2.92
C SER A 149 -1.46 -5.09 4.28
N ASP A 150 -0.68 -4.65 5.25
CA ASP A 150 -0.62 -5.04 6.66
C ASP A 150 -1.62 -4.29 7.58
N ILE A 151 -2.35 -3.29 7.07
CA ILE A 151 -3.25 -2.46 7.88
C ILE A 151 -4.56 -2.22 7.13
N LEU A 152 -5.59 -3.01 7.44
CA LEU A 152 -6.93 -2.85 6.87
C LEU A 152 -7.82 -1.96 7.77
N PHE A 153 -7.74 -0.65 7.57
CA PHE A 153 -8.63 0.33 8.20
C PHE A 153 -9.78 0.71 7.26
N GLU A 154 -10.99 0.83 7.79
CA GLU A 154 -12.18 1.35 7.10
C GLU A 154 -13.03 2.15 8.09
N ARG A 155 -13.12 3.46 7.86
CA ARG A 155 -13.59 4.46 8.83
C ARG A 155 -15.10 4.38 9.10
N GLU A 156 -15.90 3.99 8.12
CA GLU A 156 -17.37 4.07 8.19
C GLU A 156 -18.03 2.82 8.79
N THR A 157 -17.33 1.68 8.84
CA THR A 157 -17.91 0.39 9.27
C THR A 157 -17.44 -0.10 10.63
N GLY A 158 -16.57 0.65 11.33
CA GLY A 158 -15.98 0.23 12.59
C GLY A 158 -15.09 -1.02 12.46
N LEU A 159 -14.34 -1.12 11.35
CA LEU A 159 -13.64 -2.34 10.97
C LEU A 159 -12.50 -2.71 11.93
N LEU A 160 -12.48 -3.99 12.34
CA LEU A 160 -11.40 -4.58 13.13
C LEU A 160 -10.13 -4.72 12.27
N ALA A 161 -9.14 -3.86 12.50
CA ALA A 161 -7.80 -4.02 11.92
C ALA A 161 -7.01 -5.07 12.72
N GLY A 162 -6.83 -6.26 12.14
CA GLY A 162 -5.86 -7.24 12.64
C GLY A 162 -4.45 -6.82 12.22
N ILE A 163 -3.63 -6.45 13.20
CA ILE A 163 -2.24 -6.02 13.02
C ILE A 163 -1.35 -7.04 13.74
N ASP A 164 -0.25 -7.47 13.11
CA ASP A 164 0.71 -8.43 13.68
C ASP A 164 1.91 -7.73 14.36
N ASP A 165 2.75 -8.52 15.04
CA ASP A 165 3.94 -8.03 15.76
C ASP A 165 5.11 -7.65 14.84
N HIS A 166 4.92 -7.68 13.52
CA HIS A 166 5.88 -7.19 12.52
C HIS A 166 5.54 -5.77 12.04
N VAL A 167 4.44 -5.17 12.53
CA VAL A 167 4.07 -3.78 12.33
C VAL A 167 4.44 -2.95 13.57
N CYS A 168 4.96 -1.73 13.36
CA CYS A 168 5.26 -0.79 14.43
C CYS A 168 4.15 0.26 14.59
N MET A 169 3.49 0.32 15.75
CA MET A 169 2.35 1.23 15.95
C MET A 169 2.73 2.72 15.94
N VAL A 170 3.99 3.05 16.21
CA VAL A 170 4.52 4.44 16.04
C VAL A 170 4.51 4.83 14.56
N ASP A 171 4.90 3.93 13.66
CA ASP A 171 4.89 4.17 12.22
C ASP A 171 3.46 4.10 11.63
N VAL A 172 2.57 3.32 12.24
CA VAL A 172 1.11 3.36 11.94
C VAL A 172 0.53 4.73 12.28
N ALA A 173 0.83 5.28 13.45
CA ALA A 173 0.39 6.62 13.85
C ALA A 173 0.93 7.69 12.90
N ARG A 174 2.20 7.58 12.48
CA ARG A 174 2.80 8.47 11.46
C ARG A 174 2.05 8.39 10.13
N TYR A 175 1.73 7.17 9.68
CA TYR A 175 1.04 6.93 8.41
C TYR A 175 -0.38 7.50 8.36
N PHE A 176 -1.16 7.36 9.45
CA PHE A 176 -2.48 7.99 9.52
C PHE A 176 -2.39 9.51 9.45
N LEU A 177 -1.52 10.13 10.26
CA LEU A 177 -1.32 11.58 10.26
C LEU A 177 -0.87 12.13 8.88
N ASP A 178 -0.04 11.37 8.15
CA ASP A 178 0.45 11.71 6.80
C ASP A 178 -0.70 11.74 5.78
N PHE A 179 -1.53 10.69 5.80
CA PHE A 179 -2.70 10.53 4.96
C PHE A 179 -3.78 11.58 5.26
N GLU A 180 -3.98 11.91 6.53
CA GLU A 180 -5.08 12.78 6.97
C GLU A 180 -4.75 14.28 6.84
N GLU A 181 -3.47 14.69 6.88
CA GLU A 181 -3.06 16.09 6.62
C GLU A 181 -3.50 16.54 5.22
N GLY A 182 -3.28 15.68 4.21
CA GLY A 182 -3.73 15.90 2.83
C GLY A 182 -5.25 15.89 2.62
N LEU A 183 -6.04 15.46 3.61
CA LEU A 183 -7.52 15.51 3.59
C LEU A 183 -8.09 16.67 4.41
N SER A 184 -7.25 17.46 5.09
CA SER A 184 -7.69 18.59 5.92
C SER A 184 -8.21 19.76 5.08
N CYS A 185 -9.43 20.21 5.37
CA CYS A 185 -10.02 21.40 4.73
C CYS A 185 -9.44 22.74 5.23
N GLY A 186 -8.43 22.73 6.11
CA GLY A 186 -7.74 23.92 6.60
C GLY A 186 -8.52 24.83 7.57
N LYS A 187 -9.85 24.68 7.69
CA LYS A 187 -10.76 25.65 8.33
C LYS A 187 -10.39 25.99 9.79
N CYS A 188 -10.32 24.99 10.66
CA CYS A 188 -10.05 25.18 12.09
C CYS A 188 -8.55 25.04 12.42
N VAL A 189 -8.07 25.89 13.33
CA VAL A 189 -6.67 25.91 13.79
C VAL A 189 -6.16 24.56 14.30
N PRO A 190 -6.85 23.85 15.22
CA PRO A 190 -6.35 22.57 15.73
C PRO A 190 -6.20 21.52 14.62
N CYS A 191 -7.11 21.44 13.65
CA CYS A 191 -6.95 20.49 12.55
C CYS A 191 -5.77 20.86 11.61
N ARG A 192 -5.70 22.11 11.14
CA ARG A 192 -4.69 22.49 10.13
C ARG A 192 -3.26 22.60 10.67
N LEU A 193 -3.09 22.87 11.97
CA LEU A 193 -1.78 22.98 12.61
C LEU A 193 -1.47 21.78 13.50
N GLY A 194 -2.42 21.35 14.34
CA GLY A 194 -2.19 20.27 15.29
C GLY A 194 -1.87 18.94 14.64
N MET A 195 -2.59 18.57 13.57
CA MET A 195 -2.36 17.31 12.85
C MET A 195 -0.97 17.28 12.20
N LYS A 196 -0.55 18.40 11.61
CA LYS A 196 0.82 18.59 11.07
C LYS A 196 1.88 18.55 12.17
N ARG A 197 1.67 19.23 13.31
CA ARG A 197 2.62 19.21 14.43
C ARG A 197 2.73 17.83 15.09
N MET A 198 1.63 17.08 15.19
CA MET A 198 1.67 15.68 15.59
C MET A 198 2.46 14.84 14.60
N TRP A 199 2.24 14.99 13.28
CA TRP A 199 3.02 14.30 12.26
C TRP A 199 4.52 14.59 12.41
N GLU A 200 4.90 15.86 12.59
CA GLU A 200 6.30 16.27 12.78
C GLU A 200 6.91 15.62 14.02
N SER A 201 6.18 15.53 15.13
CA SER A 201 6.61 14.86 16.37
C SER A 201 6.75 13.34 16.20
N VAL A 202 5.73 12.65 15.67
CA VAL A 202 5.80 11.19 15.43
C VAL A 202 6.90 10.87 14.42
N HIS A 203 7.08 11.70 13.38
CA HIS A 203 8.16 11.53 12.41
C HIS A 203 9.55 11.63 13.06
N ARG A 204 9.79 12.60 13.96
CA ARG A 204 11.04 12.68 14.74
C ARG A 204 11.31 11.39 15.52
N ILE A 205 10.29 10.82 16.17
CA ILE A 205 10.38 9.56 16.91
C ILE A 205 10.73 8.39 15.96
N VAL A 206 10.04 8.24 14.82
CA VAL A 206 10.29 7.18 13.83
C VAL A 206 11.71 7.23 13.23
N VAL A 207 12.30 8.42 13.06
CA VAL A 207 13.69 8.57 12.58
C VAL A 207 14.76 8.56 13.68
N GLY A 208 14.37 8.33 14.95
CA GLY A 208 15.31 8.21 16.08
C GLY A 208 15.87 9.52 16.63
N ASN A 209 15.21 10.65 16.32
CA ASN A 209 15.49 11.98 16.85
C ASN A 209 14.35 12.49 17.78
N GLY A 210 13.50 11.59 18.27
CA GLY A 210 12.37 11.91 19.14
C GLY A 210 12.77 12.02 20.61
N THR A 211 11.92 12.69 21.37
CA THR A 211 12.08 13.00 22.80
C THR A 211 10.78 12.74 23.57
N LEU A 212 10.84 12.68 24.90
CA LEU A 212 9.63 12.60 25.73
C LEU A 212 8.73 13.84 25.57
N GLU A 213 9.30 14.99 25.20
CA GLU A 213 8.51 16.19 24.89
C GLU A 213 7.76 16.03 23.55
N ASP A 214 8.28 15.30 22.58
CA ASP A 214 7.52 14.99 21.35
C ASP A 214 6.28 14.14 21.67
N LEU A 215 6.40 13.16 22.56
CA LEU A 215 5.28 12.34 23.04
C LEU A 215 4.26 13.16 23.84
N ASN A 216 4.72 14.09 24.69
CA ASN A 216 3.88 15.05 25.41
C ASN A 216 3.12 15.98 24.45
N GLN A 217 3.81 16.55 23.45
CA GLN A 217 3.20 17.39 22.42
C GLN A 217 2.12 16.63 21.62
N ILE A 218 2.34 15.35 21.28
CA ILE A 218 1.32 14.53 20.61
C ILE A 218 0.07 14.41 21.48
N ARG A 219 0.21 14.18 22.79
CA ARG A 219 -0.92 14.07 23.74
C ARG A 219 -1.72 15.38 23.82
N VAL A 220 -1.04 16.51 24.05
CA VAL A 220 -1.67 17.83 24.17
C VAL A 220 -2.36 18.25 22.86
N LEU A 221 -1.72 18.06 21.71
CA LEU A 221 -2.29 18.40 20.40
C LEU A 221 -3.47 17.47 20.04
N GLY A 222 -3.38 16.19 20.40
CA GLY A 222 -4.43 15.21 20.15
C GLY A 222 -5.68 15.49 20.99
N GLU A 223 -5.52 15.78 22.27
CA GLU A 223 -6.64 16.19 23.12
C GLU A 223 -7.28 17.50 22.63
N ALA A 224 -6.48 18.50 22.25
CA ALA A 224 -6.98 19.74 21.66
C ALA A 224 -7.72 19.52 20.32
N MET A 225 -7.30 18.56 19.50
CA MET A 225 -8.02 18.19 18.27
C MET A 225 -9.30 17.39 18.53
N ILE A 226 -9.38 16.62 19.61
CA ILE A 226 -10.61 15.93 20.01
C ILE A 226 -11.62 16.93 20.64
N GLN A 227 -11.17 17.91 21.41
CA GLN A 227 -12.06 18.81 22.16
C GLN A 227 -12.43 20.12 21.44
N ALA A 228 -11.53 20.69 20.64
CA ALA A 228 -11.70 22.04 20.06
C ALA A 228 -11.85 22.07 18.54
N ALA A 229 -12.03 20.92 17.89
CA ALA A 229 -12.25 20.86 16.44
C ALA A 229 -13.68 21.28 16.03
N TYR A 230 -13.77 22.05 14.95
CA TYR A 230 -15.04 22.50 14.36
C TYR A 230 -15.88 21.38 13.72
N CYS A 231 -15.33 20.19 13.47
CA CYS A 231 -16.03 19.08 12.83
C CYS A 231 -15.43 17.71 13.20
N GLU A 232 -16.24 16.65 13.06
CA GLU A 232 -15.89 15.27 13.41
C GLU A 232 -14.66 14.73 12.67
N PHE A 233 -14.29 15.27 11.49
CA PHE A 233 -13.12 14.82 10.73
C PHE A 233 -11.84 14.79 11.60
N ALA A 234 -11.52 15.88 12.28
CA ALA A 234 -10.32 15.95 13.11
C ALA A 234 -10.40 15.05 14.35
N MET A 235 -11.60 14.94 14.94
CA MET A 235 -11.84 14.06 16.10
C MET A 235 -11.67 12.59 15.72
N ALA A 236 -12.25 12.17 14.60
CA ALA A 236 -12.14 10.81 14.06
C ALA A 236 -10.70 10.46 13.68
N SER A 237 -9.99 11.36 13.00
CA SER A 237 -8.59 11.18 12.58
C SER A 237 -7.60 11.11 13.76
N THR A 238 -7.86 11.85 14.83
CA THR A 238 -6.98 11.83 16.01
C THR A 238 -7.17 10.59 16.90
N ARG A 239 -8.35 9.93 16.86
CA ARG A 239 -8.63 8.77 17.72
C ARG A 239 -7.68 7.58 17.48
N PRO A 240 -7.34 7.14 16.25
CA PRO A 240 -6.31 6.12 16.00
C PRO A 240 -4.94 6.47 16.60
N VAL A 241 -4.49 7.72 16.43
CA VAL A 241 -3.20 8.22 16.93
C VAL A 241 -3.15 8.19 18.45
N MET A 242 -4.19 8.71 19.12
CA MET A 242 -4.30 8.66 20.58
C MET A 242 -4.45 7.23 21.11
N SER A 243 -5.08 6.33 20.34
CA SER A 243 -5.15 4.91 20.69
C SER A 243 -3.77 4.24 20.64
N ALA A 244 -2.95 4.54 19.62
CA ALA A 244 -1.56 4.08 19.57
C ALA A 244 -0.74 4.61 20.75
N VAL A 245 -0.86 5.90 21.07
CA VAL A 245 -0.16 6.54 22.21
C VAL A 245 -0.62 6.03 23.59
N THR A 246 -1.84 5.51 23.70
CA THR A 246 -2.40 5.00 24.96
C THR A 246 -2.12 3.51 25.16
N TYR A 247 -2.26 2.69 24.13
CA TYR A 247 -2.16 1.22 24.24
C TYR A 247 -0.79 0.65 23.84
N PHE A 248 0.06 1.43 23.17
CA PHE A 248 1.38 1.03 22.70
C PHE A 248 2.48 2.02 23.14
N GLU A 249 2.32 2.69 24.28
CA GLU A 249 3.30 3.66 24.82
C GLU A 249 4.73 3.05 24.91
N ASP A 250 4.84 1.78 25.27
CA ASP A 250 6.10 1.04 25.31
C ASP A 250 6.86 1.06 23.96
N GLU A 251 6.16 1.06 22.81
CA GLU A 251 6.81 1.24 21.51
C GLU A 251 7.35 2.67 21.35
N PHE A 252 6.58 3.70 21.73
CA PHE A 252 7.04 5.10 21.66
C PHE A 252 8.26 5.31 22.55
N LEU A 253 8.25 4.78 23.78
CA LEU A 253 9.39 4.83 24.70
C LEU A 253 10.61 4.08 24.13
N ALA A 254 10.44 2.89 23.55
CA ALA A 254 11.55 2.18 22.88
C ALA A 254 12.15 2.97 21.70
N HIS A 255 11.33 3.72 20.95
CA HIS A 255 11.83 4.60 19.87
C HIS A 255 12.58 5.83 20.40
N ILE A 256 12.20 6.35 21.57
CA ILE A 256 12.80 7.54 22.18
C ILE A 256 14.08 7.19 22.96
N GLU A 257 14.00 6.24 23.90
CA GLU A 257 15.04 5.98 24.91
C GLU A 257 16.11 5.00 24.40
N ASP A 258 15.71 3.81 23.96
CA ASP A 258 16.63 2.83 23.36
C ASP A 258 17.11 3.24 21.96
N GLN A 259 16.35 4.13 21.29
CA GLN A 259 16.38 4.36 19.85
C GLN A 259 16.23 3.03 19.08
N ARG A 260 15.19 2.26 19.40
CA ARG A 260 14.91 0.94 18.83
C ARG A 260 13.44 0.84 18.41
N CYS A 261 13.21 0.42 17.17
CA CYS A 261 11.90 -0.09 16.75
C CYS A 261 11.75 -1.56 17.18
N PRO A 262 10.73 -1.94 17.98
CA PRO A 262 10.53 -3.34 18.39
C PRO A 262 10.30 -4.29 17.20
N ALA A 263 9.37 -3.93 16.31
CA ALA A 263 9.05 -4.65 15.07
C ALA A 263 10.16 -4.57 13.99
N GLY A 264 11.16 -3.70 14.17
CA GLY A 264 12.32 -3.61 13.27
C GLY A 264 12.05 -3.03 11.87
N VAL A 265 10.92 -2.34 11.65
CA VAL A 265 10.54 -1.77 10.34
C VAL A 265 11.10 -0.37 10.06
N CYS A 266 11.36 0.44 11.09
CA CYS A 266 11.83 1.81 10.95
C CYS A 266 13.30 1.85 10.47
N GLU A 267 13.55 2.09 9.18
CA GLU A 267 14.88 1.92 8.53
C GLU A 267 16.02 2.69 9.26
N GLU A 268 15.79 3.94 9.69
CA GLU A 268 16.81 4.74 10.39
C GLU A 268 17.15 4.21 11.80
N LEU A 269 16.15 3.78 12.57
CA LEU A 269 16.37 3.15 13.87
C LEU A 269 17.12 1.82 13.74
N VAL A 270 16.80 1.03 12.72
CA VAL A 270 17.56 -0.18 12.38
C VAL A 270 19.01 0.16 12.00
N ALA A 271 19.24 1.26 11.28
CA ALA A 271 20.59 1.73 10.96
C ALA A 271 21.35 2.21 12.21
N ILE A 272 20.69 2.90 13.14
CA ILE A 272 21.25 3.30 14.45
C ILE A 272 21.64 2.07 15.27
N GLN A 273 20.74 1.09 15.41
CA GLN A 273 21.00 -0.15 16.17
C GLN A 273 22.13 -0.98 15.55
N ARG A 274 22.19 -1.10 14.22
CA ARG A 274 23.33 -1.74 13.52
C ARG A 274 24.66 -1.02 13.82
N LYS A 275 24.67 0.31 13.89
CA LYS A 275 25.86 1.11 14.26
C LYS A 275 26.24 0.93 15.73
N LYS A 276 25.27 0.88 16.67
CA LYS A 276 25.51 0.57 18.10
C LYS A 276 26.17 -0.80 18.27
N ALA A 277 25.54 -1.86 17.75
CA ALA A 277 26.04 -3.24 17.82
C ALA A 277 27.39 -3.46 17.13
N PHE A 278 27.70 -2.72 16.05
CA PHE A 278 29.03 -2.77 15.42
C PHE A 278 30.11 -2.16 16.32
N ARG A 279 29.84 -1.00 16.94
CA ARG A 279 30.77 -0.35 17.88
C ARG A 279 31.06 -1.22 19.10
N GLU A 280 30.05 -1.90 19.64
CA GLU A 280 30.18 -2.84 20.75
C GLU A 280 31.07 -4.04 20.40
N ARG A 281 30.89 -4.63 19.20
CA ARG A 281 31.73 -5.74 18.71
C ARG A 281 33.19 -5.33 18.49
N MET A 282 33.44 -4.07 18.13
CA MET A 282 34.77 -3.50 17.97
C MET A 282 35.38 -2.96 19.27
N ALA A 283 34.61 -2.86 20.36
CA ALA A 283 35.14 -2.42 21.64
C ALA A 283 36.15 -3.44 22.18
N PRO A 284 37.33 -3.02 22.66
CA PRO A 284 38.35 -3.94 23.15
C PRO A 284 37.83 -4.68 24.37
N LYS A 285 37.68 -6.02 24.26
CA LYS A 285 37.25 -6.88 25.38
C LYS A 285 38.11 -6.61 26.60
N ALA A 286 37.50 -6.05 27.65
CA ALA A 286 38.20 -5.68 28.87
C ALA A 286 38.97 -6.89 29.41
N LYS A 287 40.30 -6.76 29.53
CA LYS A 287 41.16 -7.84 30.04
C LYS A 287 40.69 -8.21 31.45
N LYS A 288 40.07 -9.40 31.60
CA LYS A 288 39.78 -9.97 32.93
C LYS A 288 41.07 -9.95 33.73
N LYS A 289 41.15 -9.12 34.77
CA LYS A 289 42.22 -9.20 35.76
C LYS A 289 42.12 -10.57 36.43
N ARG A 290 43.04 -11.48 36.07
CA ARG A 290 43.36 -12.61 36.94
C ARG A 290 43.89 -12.01 38.25
N LYS A 291 43.13 -12.21 39.32
CA LYS A 291 43.72 -12.38 40.65
C LYS A 291 44.36 -13.77 40.71
#